data_AF-A0A7S3C7U1-F1
#
_entry.id   AF-A0A7S3C7U1-F1
#
_cell.length_a   1.000
_cell.length_b   1.000
_cell.length_c   1.000
_cell.angle_alpha   90.00
_cell.angle_beta   90.00
_cell.angle_gamma   90.00
#
_symmetry.space_group_name_H-M   'P 1'
#
loop_
_entity.id
_entity.type
_entity.pdbx_description
1 polymer ?
#
loop_
_entity_poly.entity_id
_entity_poly.type
_entity_poly.pdbx_seq_one_letter_code
_entity_poly.pdbx_strand_id
1 'polypeptide(L)'
;ALVTAREAVRLMPSSPRALLLLGSVYAKQGETRARAMKIFESVLRSNPNCKEAILAVIDIHVANRNLVAAEHILSKHLESNVNDDLHTRLAGIFVEGQKYGQAV
;
A
#
# COMPACT_ATOMS: atom_id res chain seq x y z
N ALA A 1 18.72 4.53 3.25
CA ALA A 1 17.25 4.61 3.09
C ALA A 1 16.53 4.62 4.45
N LEU A 2 16.64 3.57 5.26
CA LEU A 2 15.90 3.48 6.54
C LEU A 2 16.30 4.56 7.57
N VAL A 3 17.60 4.84 7.73
CA VAL A 3 18.09 5.89 8.63
C VAL A 3 17.51 7.25 8.25
N THR A 4 17.60 7.61 6.97
CA THR A 4 17.04 8.87 6.43
C THR A 4 15.53 8.97 6.62
N ALA A 5 14.78 7.88 6.38
CA ALA A 5 13.34 7.87 6.56
C ALA A 5 12.92 8.02 8.03
N ARG A 6 13.68 7.40 8.95
CA ARG A 6 13.45 7.55 10.39
C ARG A 6 13.76 8.97 10.88
N GLU A 7 14.84 9.57 10.38
CA GLU A 7 15.15 10.99 10.63
C GLU A 7 14.04 11.92 10.12
N ALA A 8 13.51 11.67 8.92
CA ALA A 8 12.39 12.44 8.38
C ALA A 8 11.15 12.39 9.29
N VAL A 9 10.81 11.21 9.82
CA VAL A 9 9.70 11.05 10.77
C VAL A 9 10.03 11.69 12.13
N ARG A 10 11.30 11.66 12.57
CA ARG A 10 11.71 12.33 13.82
C ARG A 10 11.54 13.85 13.72
N LEU A 11 11.90 14.44 12.58
CA LEU A 11 11.77 15.88 12.33
C LEU A 11 10.32 16.29 12.08
N MET A 12 9.52 15.41 11.47
CA MET A 12 8.13 15.68 11.10
C MET A 12 7.21 14.48 11.40
N PRO A 13 6.88 14.21 12.68
CA PRO A 13 6.19 12.99 13.09
C PRO A 13 4.77 12.86 12.53
N SER A 14 4.11 13.98 12.25
CA SER A 14 2.75 14.02 11.71
C SER A 14 2.71 14.28 10.21
N SER A 15 3.85 14.33 9.53
CA SER A 15 3.88 14.59 8.08
C SER A 15 3.53 13.33 7.30
N PRO A 16 2.45 13.34 6.49
CA PRO A 16 2.10 12.20 5.66
C PRO A 16 3.23 11.77 4.74
N ARG A 17 4.02 12.72 4.21
CA ARG A 17 5.18 12.42 3.34
C ARG A 17 6.29 11.68 4.09
N ALA A 18 6.59 12.08 5.32
CA ALA A 18 7.62 11.42 6.13
C ALA A 18 7.18 9.99 6.50
N LEU A 19 5.90 9.82 6.85
CA LEU A 19 5.31 8.52 7.15
C LEU A 19 5.29 7.62 5.90
N LEU A 20 4.87 8.13 4.74
CA LEU A 20 4.89 7.40 3.47
C LEU A 20 6.30 6.93 3.09
N LEU A 21 7.31 7.78 3.26
CA LEU A 21 8.71 7.42 3.03
C LEU A 21 9.16 6.27 3.95
N LEU A 22 8.86 6.37 5.25
CA LEU A 22 9.21 5.31 6.21
C LEU A 22 8.47 4.00 5.92
N GLY A 23 7.17 4.09 5.63
CA GLY A 23 6.34 2.95 5.24
C GLY A 23 6.87 2.26 3.98
N SER A 24 7.23 3.02 2.95
CA SER A 24 7.78 2.50 1.70
C SER A 24 9.11 1.76 1.92
N VAL A 25 9.99 2.31 2.76
CA VAL A 25 11.25 1.64 3.11
C VAL A 25 10.98 0.32 3.85
N TYR A 26 10.04 0.32 4.80
CA TYR A 26 9.67 -0.91 5.50
C TYR A 26 8.97 -1.94 4.61
N ALA A 27 8.18 -1.51 3.62
CA ALA A 27 7.51 -2.40 2.69
C ALA A 27 8.50 -3.15 1.79
N LYS A 28 9.62 -2.50 1.43
CA LYS A 28 10.71 -3.10 0.65
C LYS A 28 11.55 -4.10 1.46
N GLN A 29 11.61 -3.94 2.78
CA GLN A 29 12.42 -4.77 3.68
C GLN A 29 11.64 -5.96 4.26
N GLY A 30 10.90 -6.72 3.42
CA GLY A 30 10.26 -8.02 3.72
C GLY A 30 9.77 -8.27 5.16
N GLU A 31 10.68 -8.55 6.07
CA GLU A 31 10.49 -8.66 7.53
C GLU A 31 9.72 -7.50 8.18
N THR A 32 9.80 -6.28 7.63
CA THR A 32 9.13 -5.10 8.20
C THR A 32 7.81 -4.74 7.53
N ARG A 33 7.28 -5.61 6.65
CA ARG A 33 6.02 -5.35 5.92
C ARG A 33 4.83 -5.08 6.84
N ALA A 34 4.76 -5.76 7.99
CA ALA A 34 3.75 -5.49 9.02
C ALA A 34 3.88 -4.10 9.65
N ARG A 35 5.10 -3.57 9.80
CA ARG A 35 5.35 -2.20 10.29
C ARG A 35 4.94 -1.18 9.24
N ALA A 36 5.23 -1.45 7.95
CA ALA A 36 4.78 -0.63 6.85
C ALA A 36 3.24 -0.50 6.83
N MET A 37 2.53 -1.62 7.01
CA MET A 37 1.07 -1.64 7.04
C MET A 37 0.51 -0.69 8.10
N LYS A 38 1.00 -0.76 9.34
CA LYS A 38 0.56 0.12 10.43
C LYS A 38 0.79 1.61 10.13
N ILE A 39 1.88 1.93 9.43
CA ILE A 39 2.18 3.31 9.03
C ILE A 39 1.19 3.78 7.96
N PHE A 40 0.97 2.97 6.92
CA PHE A 40 0.02 3.34 5.86
C PHE A 40 -1.42 3.44 6.37
N GLU A 41 -1.85 2.54 7.24
CA GLU A 41 -3.14 2.66 7.93
C GLU A 41 -3.25 3.97 8.71
N SER A 42 -2.17 4.40 9.36
CA SER A 42 -2.16 5.70 10.05
C SER A 42 -2.27 6.88 9.08
N VAL A 43 -1.62 6.81 7.92
CA VAL A 43 -1.76 7.83 6.87
C VAL A 43 -3.19 7.86 6.34
N LEU A 44 -3.81 6.70 6.11
CA LEU A 44 -5.19 6.59 5.64
C LEU A 44 -6.22 7.07 6.66
N ARG A 45 -5.95 6.95 7.97
CA ARG A 45 -6.82 7.54 9.00
C ARG A 45 -6.86 9.06 8.92
N SER A 46 -5.73 9.70 8.62
CA SER A 46 -5.64 11.17 8.50
C SER A 46 -6.02 11.67 7.11
N ASN A 47 -5.72 10.90 6.07
CA ASN A 47 -6.08 11.21 4.68
C ASN A 47 -6.59 9.92 4.00
N PRO A 48 -7.91 9.65 4.08
CA PRO A 48 -8.52 8.45 3.49
C PRO A 48 -8.30 8.31 1.98
N ASN A 49 -8.09 9.43 1.28
CA ASN A 49 -7.92 9.46 -0.17
C ASN A 49 -6.44 9.54 -0.60
N CYS A 50 -5.51 9.23 0.31
CA CYS A 50 -4.08 9.23 0.00
C CYS A 50 -3.73 8.07 -0.95
N LYS A 51 -3.67 8.36 -2.25
CA LYS A 51 -3.37 7.39 -3.31
C LYS A 51 -2.10 6.58 -3.04
N GLU A 52 -1.01 7.23 -2.62
CA GLU A 52 0.25 6.53 -2.31
C GLU A 52 0.10 5.50 -1.18
N ALA A 53 -0.66 5.82 -0.13
CA ALA A 53 -0.89 4.87 0.96
C ALA A 53 -1.81 3.71 0.53
N ILE A 54 -2.87 4.00 -0.24
CA ILE A 54 -3.78 2.98 -0.79
C ILE A 54 -2.99 1.99 -1.65
N LEU A 55 -2.19 2.51 -2.59
CA LEU A 55 -1.39 1.69 -3.49
C LEU A 55 -0.36 0.84 -2.73
N ALA A 56 0.27 1.40 -1.69
CA ALA A 56 1.25 0.67 -0.90
C ALA A 56 0.63 -0.46 -0.05
N VAL A 57 -0.57 -0.25 0.50
CA VAL A 57 -1.32 -1.31 1.21
C VAL A 57 -1.70 -2.44 0.25
N ILE A 58 -2.18 -2.10 -0.94
CA ILE A 58 -2.49 -3.06 -2.00
C ILE A 58 -1.26 -3.90 -2.35
N ASP A 59 -0.11 -3.28 -2.60
CA ASP A 59 1.15 -3.99 -2.89
C ASP A 59 1.58 -4.91 -1.75
N ILE A 60 1.32 -4.48 -0.52
CA ILE A 60 1.61 -5.30 0.64
C ILE A 60 0.77 -6.57 0.62
N HIS A 61 -0.54 -6.46 0.37
CA HIS A 61 -1.44 -7.59 0.26
C HIS A 61 -1.10 -8.51 -0.91
N VAL A 62 -0.79 -7.94 -2.07
CA VAL A 62 -0.41 -8.70 -3.28
C VAL A 62 0.82 -9.55 -3.03
N ALA A 63 1.91 -8.99 -2.49
CA ALA A 63 3.10 -9.80 -2.24
C ALA A 63 2.92 -10.81 -1.08
N ASN A 64 1.96 -10.56 -0.17
CA ASN A 64 1.55 -11.52 0.85
C ASN A 64 0.59 -12.59 0.30
N ARG A 65 0.31 -12.61 -1.01
CA ARG A 65 -0.68 -13.47 -1.69
C ARG A 65 -2.12 -13.32 -1.18
N ASN A 66 -2.41 -12.23 -0.48
CA ASN A 66 -3.73 -11.90 0.03
C ASN A 66 -4.52 -11.10 -1.01
N LEU A 67 -4.77 -11.71 -2.17
CA LEU A 67 -5.38 -11.02 -3.32
C LEU A 67 -6.81 -10.57 -3.04
N VAL A 68 -7.58 -11.33 -2.26
CA VAL A 68 -8.94 -10.97 -1.83
C VAL A 68 -8.95 -9.64 -1.07
N ALA A 69 -7.97 -9.43 -0.18
CA ALA A 69 -7.86 -8.18 0.57
C ALA A 69 -7.42 -7.01 -0.32
N ALA A 70 -6.51 -7.28 -1.27
CA ALA A 70 -6.07 -6.28 -2.24
C ALA A 70 -7.23 -5.80 -3.13
N GLU A 71 -8.04 -6.74 -3.64
CA GLU A 71 -9.24 -6.47 -4.43
C GLU A 71 -10.28 -5.68 -3.63
N HIS A 72 -10.59 -6.11 -2.41
CA HIS A 72 -11.58 -5.42 -1.57
C HIS A 72 -11.22 -3.95 -1.31
N ILE A 73 -9.95 -3.68 -1.00
CA ILE A 73 -9.47 -2.31 -0.78
C ILE A 73 -9.57 -1.49 -2.06
N LEU A 74 -9.22 -2.09 -3.20
CA LEU A 74 -9.23 -1.41 -4.48
C LEU A 74 -10.67 -1.10 -4.93
N SER A 75 -11.59 -2.04 -4.82
CA SER A 75 -13.02 -1.85 -5.13
C SER A 75 -13.65 -0.76 -4.26
N LYS A 76 -13.37 -0.78 -2.95
CA LYS A 76 -13.86 0.27 -2.02
C LYS A 76 -13.41 1.68 -2.43
N HIS A 77 -12.18 1.83 -2.90
CA HIS A 77 -11.65 3.14 -3.26
C HIS A 77 -12.00 3.55 -4.70
N LEU A 78 -12.23 2.59 -5.60
CA LEU A 78 -12.74 2.82 -6.96
C LEU A 78 -14.16 3.41 -6.95
N GLU A 79 -15.04 2.91 -6.08
CA GLU A 79 -16.41 3.46 -5.95
C GLU A 79 -16.41 4.93 -5.51
N SER A 80 -15.36 5.35 -4.80
CA SER A 80 -15.21 6.74 -4.28
C SER A 80 -14.45 7.67 -5.23
N ASN A 81 -13.65 7.13 -6.14
CA ASN A 81 -12.75 7.88 -7.01
C ASN A 81 -12.69 7.22 -8.38
N VAL A 82 -13.47 7.74 -9.33
CA VAL A 82 -13.32 7.43 -10.76
C VAL A 82 -11.93 7.94 -11.18
N ASN A 83 -10.93 7.05 -11.27
CA ASN A 83 -9.58 7.40 -11.70
C ASN A 83 -8.92 6.20 -12.40
N ASP A 84 -8.47 6.39 -13.63
CA ASP A 84 -7.94 5.36 -14.55
C ASP A 84 -6.75 4.56 -13.99
N ASP A 85 -5.96 5.17 -13.10
CA ASP A 85 -4.74 4.55 -12.54
C ASP A 85 -5.05 3.37 -11.59
N LEU A 86 -6.17 3.45 -10.87
CA LEU A 86 -6.64 2.38 -9.97
C LEU A 86 -7.17 1.18 -10.78
N HIS A 87 -7.79 1.41 -11.94
CA HIS A 87 -8.22 0.35 -12.86
C HIS A 87 -7.02 -0.44 -13.42
N THR A 88 -5.92 0.24 -13.75
CA THR A 88 -4.69 -0.42 -14.21
C THR A 88 -4.10 -1.31 -13.12
N ARG A 89 -4.12 -0.83 -11.86
CA ARG A 89 -3.69 -1.64 -10.71
C ARG A 89 -4.54 -2.88 -10.51
N LEU A 90 -5.87 -2.74 -10.66
CA LEU A 90 -6.82 -3.84 -10.50
C LEU A 90 -6.58 -4.92 -11.56
N ALA A 91 -6.41 -4.50 -12.81
CA ALA A 91 -6.07 -5.41 -13.90
C ALA A 91 -4.77 -6.18 -13.60
N GLY A 92 -3.74 -5.52 -13.07
CA GLY A 92 -2.50 -6.16 -12.64
C GLY A 92 -2.72 -7.23 -11.56
N ILE A 93 -3.52 -6.94 -10.54
CA ILE A 93 -3.84 -7.88 -9.45
C ILE A 93 -4.62 -9.08 -9.97
N PHE A 94 -5.60 -8.87 -10.86
CA PHE A 94 -6.34 -9.97 -11.48
C PHE A 94 -5.46 -10.85 -12.36
N VAL A 95 -4.55 -10.26 -13.14
CA VAL A 95 -3.58 -11.02 -13.94
C VAL A 95 -2.64 -11.83 -13.04
N GLU A 96 -2.16 -11.26 -11.94
CA GLU A 96 -1.38 -12.02 -10.96
C GLU A 96 -2.22 -13.12 -10.31
N GLY A 97 -3.45 -12.83 -9.90
CA GLY A 97 -4.36 -13.82 -9.31
C GLY A 97 -4.75 -14.96 -10.23
N GLN A 98 -4.97 -14.68 -11.52
CA GLN A 98 -5.20 -15.72 -12.53
C GLN A 98 -3.95 -16.57 -12.78
N LYS A 99 -2.75 -15.98 -12.77
CA LYS A 99 -1.49 -16.75 -12.84
C LYS A 99 -1.31 -17.69 -11.65
N TYR A 100 -1.74 -17.29 -10.45
CA TYR A 100 -1.70 -18.17 -9.28
C TYR A 100 -2.84 -19.20 -9.25
N GLY A 101 -4.01 -18.89 -9.84
CA GLY A 101 -5.10 -19.85 -10.03
C GLY A 101 -4.79 -20.93 -11.08
N GLN A 102 -3.84 -20.68 -11.99
CA GLN A 102 -3.32 -21.65 -12.95
C GLN A 102 -2.14 -22.48 -12.41
N ALA A 103 -1.67 -22.23 -11.18
CA ALA A 103 -0.68 -23.06 -10.51
C ALA A 103 -1.38 -24.12 -9.65
N VAL A 104 -2.07 -25.07 -10.30
CA VAL A 104 -2.54 -26.33 -9.70
C VAL A 104 -1.58 -27.44 -10.11
#